data_AF-A0A956SIR2-F1
#
_entry.id   AF-A0A956SIR2-F1
#
_cell.length_a   1.000
_cell.length_b   1.000
_cell.length_c   1.000
_cell.angle_alpha   90.00
_cell.angle_beta   90.00
_cell.angle_gamma   90.00
#
_symmetry.space_group_name_H-M   'P 1'
#
loop_
_entity.id
_entity.type
_entity.pdbx_description
1 polymer ?
#
loop_
_entity_poly.entity_id
_entity_poly.type
_entity_poly.pdbx_seq_one_letter_code
_entity_poly.pdbx_strand_id
1 'polypeptide(L)'
;PEDLHTNPADGQQVVFASTGRGQLFPSDNWGTIYVIELDFGRRCRRSCHQGEMGATFTILHDADGLATPDAGIRSPDNVVWAEDGYIYAQEDRSTSPGSLFGGTTGREASIWQLNPNTGAWQGIAEMDRTAVAPTGSTDPVPGDIGNWESSGVIDVSDLFQTRPSETLLLAVVQAHSVRDGAIGGGSNL
;
A
#
# COMPACT_ATOMS: atom_id res chain seq x y z
N PRO A 1 4.49 -0.51 -10.73
CA PRO A 1 5.38 -0.15 -9.60
C PRO A 1 4.99 1.24 -9.16
N GLU A 2 4.64 1.38 -7.89
CA GLU A 2 3.93 2.56 -7.41
C GLU A 2 4.83 3.37 -6.47
N ASP A 3 5.21 2.79 -5.33
CA ASP A 3 5.91 3.52 -4.26
C ASP A 3 7.09 2.75 -3.66
N LEU A 4 7.94 3.48 -2.93
CA LEU A 4 9.10 2.96 -2.22
C LEU A 4 9.39 3.75 -0.94
N HIS A 5 9.93 3.08 0.07
CA HIS A 5 10.40 3.77 1.28
C HIS A 5 11.68 3.12 1.81
N THR A 6 12.63 3.95 2.24
CA THR A 6 13.88 3.49 2.86
C THR A 6 13.62 3.11 4.32
N ASN A 7 14.26 2.04 4.81
CA ASN A 7 14.25 1.73 6.23
C ASN A 7 14.93 2.87 7.02
N PRO A 8 14.24 3.54 7.96
CA PRO A 8 14.82 4.65 8.70
C PRO A 8 16.01 4.26 9.57
N ALA A 9 16.12 2.98 9.97
CA ALA A 9 17.23 2.45 10.74
C ALA A 9 18.41 1.95 9.87
N ASP A 10 18.19 1.68 8.58
CA ASP A 10 19.21 1.22 7.64
C ASP A 10 18.95 1.73 6.21
N GLY A 11 19.72 2.76 5.80
CA GLY A 11 19.62 3.37 4.48
C GLY A 11 19.95 2.45 3.29
N GLN A 12 20.39 1.21 3.54
CA GLN A 12 20.61 0.19 2.51
C GLN A 12 19.41 -0.74 2.34
N GLN A 13 18.35 -0.62 3.14
CA GLN A 13 17.13 -1.40 2.96
C GLN A 13 16.00 -0.51 2.44
N VAL A 14 15.27 -1.01 1.46
CA VAL A 14 14.15 -0.31 0.84
C VAL A 14 12.97 -1.28 0.73
N VAL A 15 11.77 -0.84 1.12
CA VAL A 15 10.53 -1.49 0.73
C VAL A 15 10.07 -0.92 -0.61
N PHE A 16 9.55 -1.79 -1.49
CA PHE A 16 9.08 -1.41 -2.81
C PHE A 16 7.75 -2.08 -3.12
N ALA A 17 6.75 -1.28 -3.48
CA ALA A 17 5.43 -1.75 -3.89
C ALA A 17 5.32 -1.88 -5.41
N SER A 18 4.93 -3.07 -5.86
CA SER A 18 4.56 -3.33 -7.24
C SER A 18 3.10 -3.70 -7.32
N THR A 19 2.25 -2.75 -7.74
CA THR A 19 0.83 -3.03 -7.94
C THR A 19 0.61 -4.12 -8.99
N GLY A 20 -0.42 -4.94 -8.76
CA GLY A 20 -0.78 -6.04 -9.64
C GLY A 20 -1.33 -5.54 -10.97
N ARG A 21 -1.11 -6.30 -12.04
CA ARG A 21 -1.55 -5.91 -13.39
C ARG A 21 -1.83 -7.12 -14.26
N GLY A 22 -2.83 -7.92 -13.87
CA GLY A 22 -3.15 -9.21 -14.49
C GLY A 22 -3.45 -9.17 -15.99
N GLN A 23 -3.87 -8.01 -16.54
CA GLN A 23 -4.07 -7.85 -17.98
C GLN A 23 -2.76 -7.92 -18.78
N LEU A 24 -1.66 -7.42 -18.21
CA LEU A 24 -0.34 -7.42 -18.85
C LEU A 24 0.56 -8.55 -18.31
N PHE A 25 0.43 -8.86 -17.02
CA PHE A 25 1.20 -9.87 -16.32
C PHE A 25 0.24 -10.85 -15.64
N PRO A 26 -0.29 -11.87 -16.35
CA PRO A 26 -1.34 -12.74 -15.82
C PRO A 26 -0.97 -13.52 -14.55
N SER A 27 0.32 -13.65 -14.25
CA SER A 27 0.84 -14.29 -13.03
C SER A 27 0.98 -13.34 -11.84
N ASP A 28 0.80 -12.04 -12.04
CA ASP A 28 0.94 -10.99 -11.02
C ASP A 28 -0.29 -10.07 -11.11
N ASN A 29 -1.44 -10.62 -10.73
CA ASN A 29 -2.70 -9.88 -10.76
C ASN A 29 -2.94 -9.09 -9.49
N TRP A 30 -2.40 -9.55 -8.36
CA TRP A 30 -2.61 -8.98 -7.03
C TRP A 30 -1.41 -8.18 -6.54
N GLY A 31 -0.26 -8.23 -7.21
CA GLY A 31 0.89 -7.39 -6.89
C GLY A 31 1.78 -7.98 -5.81
N THR A 32 2.95 -7.36 -5.67
CA THR A 32 4.03 -7.84 -4.83
C THR A 32 4.65 -6.71 -4.02
N ILE A 33 4.95 -6.96 -2.75
CA ILE A 33 5.79 -6.10 -1.91
C ILE A 33 7.16 -6.74 -1.80
N TYR A 34 8.20 -5.97 -2.12
CA TYR A 34 9.59 -6.40 -2.00
C TYR A 34 10.29 -5.68 -0.85
N VAL A 35 11.23 -6.39 -0.22
CA VAL A 35 12.34 -5.76 0.50
C VAL A 35 13.59 -5.90 -0.36
N ILE A 36 14.26 -4.78 -0.59
CA ILE A 36 15.47 -4.68 -1.39
C ILE A 36 16.62 -4.29 -0.46
N GLU A 37 17.64 -5.13 -0.40
CA GLU A 37 18.88 -4.85 0.32
C GLU A 37 19.95 -4.43 -0.68
N LEU A 38 20.49 -3.24 -0.52
CA LEU A 38 21.48 -2.63 -1.40
C LEU A 38 22.89 -2.89 -0.83
N ASP A 39 23.76 -3.49 -1.64
CA ASP A 39 25.19 -3.58 -1.36
C ASP A 39 25.92 -2.59 -2.26
N PHE A 40 26.29 -1.44 -1.70
CA PHE A 40 27.08 -0.46 -2.44
C PHE A 40 28.55 -0.86 -2.57
N GLY A 41 29.02 -1.93 -1.92
CA GLY A 41 30.42 -2.34 -1.96
C GLY A 41 31.32 -1.52 -1.03
N ARG A 42 32.21 -2.19 -0.28
CA ARG A 42 33.04 -1.54 0.77
C ARG A 42 34.00 -0.44 0.25
N ARG A 43 34.27 -0.38 -1.06
CA ARG A 43 35.20 0.60 -1.68
C ARG A 43 34.50 1.81 -2.30
N CYS A 44 33.17 1.83 -2.31
CA CYS A 44 32.34 2.80 -3.05
C CYS A 44 32.17 4.17 -2.37
N ARG A 45 33.04 4.55 -1.43
CA ARG A 45 32.88 5.85 -0.74
C ARG A 45 33.16 7.07 -1.62
N ARG A 46 33.84 6.91 -2.79
CA ARG A 46 34.19 8.03 -3.70
C ARG A 46 34.29 7.69 -5.20
N SER A 47 34.46 6.42 -5.58
CA SER A 47 34.59 6.01 -6.99
C SER A 47 33.96 4.62 -7.17
N CYS A 48 32.68 4.58 -7.56
CA CYS A 48 32.01 3.32 -7.88
C CYS A 48 32.29 2.95 -9.33
N HIS A 49 32.82 1.75 -9.57
CA HIS A 49 32.84 1.16 -10.90
C HIS A 49 31.63 0.25 -11.11
N GLN A 50 31.13 0.21 -12.35
CA GLN A 50 30.00 -0.65 -12.72
C GLN A 50 30.36 -2.12 -12.42
N GLY A 51 29.52 -2.82 -11.66
CA GLY A 51 29.75 -4.21 -11.22
C GLY A 51 30.24 -4.37 -9.78
N GLU A 52 30.50 -3.28 -9.05
CA GLU A 52 30.84 -3.32 -7.61
C GLU A 52 29.62 -3.13 -6.68
N MET A 53 28.46 -2.79 -7.26
CA MET A 53 27.19 -2.66 -6.53
C MET A 53 26.30 -3.87 -6.81
N GLY A 54 25.59 -4.32 -5.78
CA GLY A 54 24.63 -5.41 -5.85
C GLY A 54 23.34 -5.04 -5.14
N ALA A 55 22.31 -5.85 -5.38
CA ALA A 55 21.08 -5.79 -4.61
C ALA A 55 20.47 -7.19 -4.46
N THR A 56 19.90 -7.46 -3.30
CA THR A 56 19.09 -8.65 -3.06
C THR A 56 17.63 -8.23 -2.99
N PHE A 57 16.79 -8.86 -3.82
CA PHE A 57 15.36 -8.65 -3.83
C PHE A 57 14.70 -9.84 -3.14
N THR A 58 13.93 -9.55 -2.08
CA THR A 58 13.13 -10.54 -1.36
C THR A 58 11.66 -10.19 -1.57
N ILE A 59 10.87 -11.16 -2.04
CA ILE A 59 9.41 -11.05 -2.03
C ILE A 59 8.96 -11.14 -0.58
N LEU A 60 8.51 -10.02 -0.01
CA LEU A 60 7.98 -9.97 1.35
C LEU A 60 6.54 -10.45 1.39
N HIS A 61 5.73 -10.05 0.40
CA HIS A 61 4.37 -10.51 0.24
C HIS A 61 4.02 -10.59 -1.25
N ASP A 62 3.43 -11.70 -1.66
CA ASP A 62 2.80 -11.92 -2.96
C ASP A 62 1.45 -12.59 -2.74
N ALA A 63 0.37 -11.88 -3.07
CA ALA A 63 -0.99 -12.39 -2.89
C ALA A 63 -1.36 -13.47 -3.92
N ASP A 64 -0.80 -13.45 -5.13
CA ASP A 64 -1.05 -14.46 -6.16
C ASP A 64 -0.63 -15.87 -5.69
N GLY A 65 0.35 -15.95 -4.78
CA GLY A 65 0.82 -17.20 -4.17
C GLY A 65 -0.06 -17.76 -3.05
N LEU A 66 -1.09 -17.05 -2.60
CA LEU A 66 -1.97 -17.50 -1.51
C LEU A 66 -3.06 -18.46 -2.00
N ALA A 67 -3.55 -19.32 -1.10
CA ALA A 67 -4.71 -20.18 -1.38
C ALA A 67 -5.99 -19.38 -1.71
N THR A 68 -6.08 -18.15 -1.18
CA THR A 68 -7.11 -17.18 -1.54
C THR A 68 -6.41 -15.84 -1.74
N PRO A 69 -6.04 -15.48 -2.98
CA PRO A 69 -5.29 -14.25 -3.25
C PRO A 69 -5.96 -12.97 -2.73
N ASP A 70 -7.29 -12.88 -2.89
CA ASP A 70 -8.09 -11.76 -2.36
C ASP A 70 -8.09 -11.66 -0.82
N ALA A 71 -7.59 -12.70 -0.11
CA ALA A 71 -7.39 -12.68 1.34
C ALA A 71 -6.08 -12.00 1.78
N GLY A 72 -5.13 -11.80 0.87
CA GLY A 72 -3.86 -11.12 1.13
C GLY A 72 -3.93 -9.60 0.99
N ILE A 73 -2.74 -8.99 0.84
CA ILE A 73 -2.55 -7.60 0.45
C ILE A 73 -2.64 -7.49 -1.07
N ARG A 74 -3.55 -6.65 -1.56
CA ARG A 74 -3.99 -6.61 -2.95
C ARG A 74 -3.64 -5.28 -3.58
N SER A 75 -3.00 -5.33 -4.75
CA SER A 75 -2.61 -4.17 -5.54
C SER A 75 -1.94 -3.08 -4.66
N PRO A 76 -0.82 -3.43 -3.98
CA PRO A 76 -0.16 -2.49 -3.09
C PRO A 76 0.29 -1.26 -3.89
N ASP A 77 -0.01 -0.08 -3.35
CA ASP A 77 0.33 1.21 -3.94
C ASP A 77 1.32 1.94 -3.03
N ASN A 78 0.84 2.67 -2.01
CA ASN A 78 1.71 3.43 -1.12
C ASN A 78 2.31 2.57 -0.01
N VAL A 79 3.57 2.83 0.34
CA VAL A 79 4.28 2.12 1.42
C VAL A 79 5.09 3.07 2.28
N VAL A 80 5.12 2.81 3.59
CA VAL A 80 6.05 3.46 4.53
C VAL A 80 6.75 2.41 5.38
N TRP A 81 8.06 2.54 5.52
CA TRP A 81 8.82 1.83 6.55
C TRP A 81 8.92 2.74 7.77
N ALA A 82 8.13 2.45 8.78
CA ALA A 82 7.97 3.27 9.97
C ALA A 82 9.13 3.09 10.96
N GLU A 83 9.24 4.01 11.92
CA GLU A 83 10.31 3.98 12.92
C GLU A 83 10.18 2.82 13.93
N ASP A 84 8.97 2.26 14.06
CA ASP A 84 8.73 1.04 14.84
C ASP A 84 9.30 -0.23 14.20
N GLY A 85 9.87 -0.11 13.00
CA GLY A 85 10.50 -1.18 12.25
C GLY A 85 9.53 -2.03 11.41
N TYR A 86 8.23 -1.69 11.41
CA TYR A 86 7.24 -2.32 10.54
C TYR A 86 7.07 -1.54 9.22
N ILE A 87 6.55 -2.24 8.23
CA ILE A 87 6.12 -1.66 6.96
C ILE A 87 4.61 -1.51 7.00
N TYR A 88 4.10 -0.38 6.53
CA TYR A 88 2.67 -0.17 6.32
C TYR A 88 2.42 0.03 4.83
N ALA A 89 1.42 -0.68 4.30
CA ALA A 89 1.08 -0.68 2.88
C ALA A 89 -0.41 -0.40 2.70
N GLN A 90 -0.74 0.40 1.69
CA GLN A 90 -2.12 0.66 1.27
C GLN A 90 -2.40 0.00 -0.08
N GLU A 91 -3.67 -0.37 -0.28
CA GLU A 91 -4.18 -1.00 -1.51
C GLU A 91 -4.88 0.01 -2.44
N ASP A 92 -4.50 0.06 -3.72
CA ASP A 92 -5.26 0.72 -4.80
C ASP A 92 -5.67 -0.33 -5.83
N ARG A 93 -6.95 -0.44 -6.13
CA ARG A 93 -7.47 -1.48 -7.01
C ARG A 93 -6.91 -1.37 -8.44
N SER A 94 -6.07 -2.34 -8.82
CA SER A 94 -5.52 -2.49 -10.18
C SER A 94 -5.77 -3.88 -10.81
N THR A 95 -6.58 -4.73 -10.16
CA THR A 95 -6.82 -6.11 -10.64
C THR A 95 -7.52 -6.15 -12.01
N SER A 96 -7.23 -7.19 -12.79
CA SER A 96 -7.75 -7.37 -14.15
C SER A 96 -9.16 -7.99 -14.19
N PRO A 97 -9.90 -7.82 -15.31
CA PRO A 97 -11.19 -8.47 -15.52
C PRO A 97 -11.07 -9.99 -15.39
N GLY A 98 -11.79 -10.57 -14.42
CA GLY A 98 -11.75 -12.01 -14.11
C GLY A 98 -11.44 -12.30 -12.64
N SER A 99 -10.77 -11.38 -11.94
CA SER A 99 -10.61 -11.41 -10.48
C SER A 99 -11.07 -10.08 -9.90
N LEU A 100 -12.27 -10.08 -9.31
CA LEU A 100 -12.86 -8.90 -8.70
C LEU A 100 -12.15 -8.61 -7.37
N PHE A 101 -11.65 -7.39 -7.21
CA PHE A 101 -11.11 -6.89 -5.97
C PHE A 101 -12.17 -6.96 -4.87
N GLY A 102 -11.89 -7.64 -3.76
CA GLY A 102 -12.87 -7.91 -2.71
C GLY A 102 -13.98 -8.89 -3.12
N GLY A 103 -13.90 -9.50 -4.30
CA GLY A 103 -14.97 -10.37 -4.80
C GLY A 103 -15.13 -11.68 -4.02
N THR A 104 -14.06 -12.18 -3.39
CA THR A 104 -14.11 -13.39 -2.57
C THR A 104 -14.32 -13.04 -1.09
N THR A 105 -13.64 -11.99 -0.62
CA THR A 105 -13.59 -11.65 0.80
C THR A 105 -14.64 -10.63 1.23
N GLY A 106 -15.17 -9.83 0.30
CA GLY A 106 -16.04 -8.70 0.59
C GLY A 106 -15.33 -7.49 1.21
N ARG A 107 -14.00 -7.52 1.34
CA ARG A 107 -13.23 -6.47 2.02
C ARG A 107 -12.89 -5.32 1.08
N GLU A 108 -13.10 -4.11 1.58
CA GLU A 108 -12.68 -2.87 0.92
C GLU A 108 -11.16 -2.69 0.92
N ALA A 109 -10.69 -1.68 0.19
CA ALA A 109 -9.27 -1.29 0.21
C ALA A 109 -8.82 -1.03 1.65
N SER A 110 -7.67 -1.60 2.01
CA SER A 110 -7.19 -1.67 3.38
C SER A 110 -5.79 -1.10 3.54
N ILE A 111 -5.43 -0.80 4.80
CA ILE A 111 -4.06 -0.55 5.21
C ILE A 111 -3.58 -1.77 6.00
N TRP A 112 -2.41 -2.25 5.63
CA TRP A 112 -1.79 -3.47 6.16
C TRP A 112 -0.50 -3.12 6.87
N GLN A 113 -0.23 -3.80 7.97
CA GLN A 113 1.07 -3.80 8.63
C GLN A 113 1.80 -5.10 8.29
N LEU A 114 3.10 -5.01 7.98
CA LEU A 114 3.98 -6.14 7.69
C LEU A 114 5.25 -6.08 8.53
N ASN A 115 5.69 -7.24 9.01
CA ASN A 115 6.99 -7.41 9.64
C ASN A 115 8.04 -7.79 8.57
N PRO A 116 9.04 -6.94 8.30
CA PRO A 116 10.03 -7.18 7.24
C PRO A 116 10.93 -8.40 7.51
N ASN A 117 11.06 -8.84 8.76
CA ASN A 117 11.95 -9.94 9.14
C ASN A 117 11.25 -11.30 9.08
N THR A 118 9.94 -11.35 9.32
CA THR A 118 9.18 -12.60 9.38
C THR A 118 8.23 -12.80 8.22
N GLY A 119 7.90 -11.73 7.48
CA GLY A 119 6.84 -11.74 6.47
C GLY A 119 5.43 -11.83 7.06
N ALA A 120 5.28 -11.76 8.39
CA ALA A 120 3.95 -11.73 9.02
C ALA A 120 3.24 -10.41 8.67
N TRP A 121 1.94 -10.49 8.39
CA TRP A 121 1.13 -9.33 8.02
C TRP A 121 -0.25 -9.38 8.68
N GLN A 122 -0.85 -8.20 8.87
CA GLN A 122 -2.20 -8.05 9.42
C GLN A 122 -2.85 -6.76 8.92
N GLY A 123 -4.19 -6.77 8.79
CA GLY A 123 -4.95 -5.57 8.43
C GLY A 123 -5.12 -4.68 9.65
N ILE A 124 -4.90 -3.38 9.50
CA ILE A 124 -4.99 -2.40 10.59
C ILE A 124 -6.07 -1.34 10.36
N ALA A 125 -6.49 -1.15 9.12
CA ALA A 125 -7.63 -0.32 8.75
C ALA A 125 -8.25 -0.84 7.45
N GLU A 126 -9.55 -0.63 7.29
CA GLU A 126 -10.31 -0.94 6.08
C GLU A 126 -11.23 0.25 5.78
N MET A 127 -11.45 0.55 4.50
CA MET A 127 -12.27 1.68 4.11
C MET A 127 -13.73 1.51 4.53
N ASP A 128 -14.30 2.51 5.21
CA ASP A 128 -15.72 2.55 5.56
C ASP A 128 -16.49 3.40 4.55
N ARG A 129 -17.13 2.72 3.59
CA ARG A 129 -17.95 3.39 2.56
C ARG A 129 -19.30 3.87 3.04
N THR A 130 -19.68 3.59 4.28
CA THR A 130 -20.88 4.17 4.88
C THR A 130 -20.65 5.58 5.39
N ALA A 131 -19.38 5.98 5.59
CA ALA A 131 -18.97 7.29 6.08
C ALA A 131 -18.97 8.38 4.98
N VAL A 132 -20.06 8.48 4.21
CA VAL A 132 -20.19 9.47 3.13
C VAL A 132 -20.30 10.88 3.71
N ALA A 133 -19.33 11.72 3.37
CA ALA A 133 -19.25 13.12 3.78
C ALA A 133 -18.80 14.01 2.61
N PRO A 134 -19.10 15.33 2.63
CA PRO A 134 -19.93 16.04 3.62
C PRO A 134 -21.43 15.72 3.50
N THR A 135 -22.23 16.17 4.47
CA THR A 135 -23.70 15.98 4.42
C THR A 135 -24.29 16.49 3.10
N GLY A 136 -25.16 15.67 2.50
CA GLY A 136 -25.76 15.95 1.19
C GLY A 136 -25.00 15.32 0.02
N SER A 137 -23.81 14.78 0.26
CA SER A 137 -23.10 13.94 -0.71
C SER A 137 -23.66 12.52 -0.74
N THR A 138 -23.46 11.84 -1.87
CA THR A 138 -23.88 10.45 -2.09
C THR A 138 -22.74 9.62 -2.65
N ASP A 139 -22.84 8.31 -2.43
CA ASP A 139 -22.06 7.30 -3.12
C ASP A 139 -23.04 6.45 -3.95
N PRO A 140 -23.11 6.63 -5.28
CA PRO A 140 -24.11 5.96 -6.11
C PRO A 140 -23.74 4.51 -6.44
N VAL A 141 -22.52 4.07 -6.12
CA VAL A 141 -22.01 2.72 -6.42
C VAL A 141 -21.38 2.08 -5.17
N PRO A 142 -22.12 2.00 -4.04
CA PRO A 142 -21.55 1.57 -2.77
C PRO A 142 -21.13 0.08 -2.76
N GLY A 143 -21.56 -0.71 -3.76
CA GLY A 143 -21.15 -2.10 -3.93
C GLY A 143 -19.94 -2.31 -4.85
N ASP A 144 -19.38 -1.24 -5.45
CA ASP A 144 -18.19 -1.33 -6.29
C ASP A 144 -16.93 -1.35 -5.42
N ILE A 145 -16.56 -2.51 -4.89
CA ILE A 145 -15.46 -2.66 -3.93
C ILE A 145 -14.11 -2.22 -4.54
N GLY A 146 -13.31 -1.49 -3.75
CA GLY A 146 -12.05 -0.88 -4.16
C GLY A 146 -12.21 0.39 -4.99
N ASN A 147 -13.40 1.02 -4.96
CA ASN A 147 -13.64 2.33 -5.57
C ASN A 147 -13.20 3.48 -4.64
N TRP A 148 -13.08 3.21 -3.33
CA TRP A 148 -12.41 4.12 -2.41
C TRP A 148 -11.10 3.48 -1.98
N GLU A 149 -10.10 4.32 -1.78
CA GLU A 149 -8.76 3.93 -1.39
C GLU A 149 -8.18 4.98 -0.45
N SER A 150 -7.00 4.69 0.11
CA SER A 150 -6.24 5.71 0.85
C SER A 150 -5.16 6.28 -0.06
N SER A 151 -5.04 7.60 -0.25
CA SER A 151 -4.07 8.21 -1.19
C SER A 151 -2.70 8.50 -0.57
N GLY A 152 -2.27 7.67 0.37
CA GLY A 152 -1.01 7.81 1.08
C GLY A 152 -1.07 7.26 2.50
N VAL A 153 0.04 6.69 2.97
CA VAL A 153 0.28 6.35 4.37
C VAL A 153 1.68 6.81 4.74
N ILE A 154 1.80 7.62 5.79
CA ILE A 154 3.09 8.09 6.30
C ILE A 154 3.14 7.96 7.82
N ASP A 155 4.32 7.63 8.32
CA ASP A 155 4.63 7.72 9.75
C ASP A 155 4.90 9.18 10.11
N VAL A 156 4.10 9.72 11.03
CA VAL A 156 4.23 11.09 11.53
C VAL A 156 4.51 11.11 13.03
N SER A 157 4.87 9.98 13.63
CA SER A 157 5.09 9.83 15.08
C SER A 157 6.02 10.92 15.62
N ASP A 158 7.11 11.19 14.92
CA ASP A 158 8.14 12.18 15.26
C ASP A 158 7.65 13.64 15.28
N LEU A 159 6.50 13.93 14.68
CA LEU A 159 5.90 15.27 14.67
C LEU A 159 4.99 15.53 15.87
N PHE A 160 4.68 14.50 16.66
CA PHE A 160 3.71 14.58 17.75
C PHE A 160 4.27 13.97 19.06
N GLN A 161 3.62 14.29 20.18
CA GLN A 161 3.95 13.69 21.48
C GLN A 161 3.25 12.33 21.63
N THR A 162 3.66 11.34 20.84
CA THR A 162 3.17 9.96 20.97
C THR A 162 3.71 9.31 22.24
N ARG A 163 3.04 8.26 22.72
CA ARG A 163 3.54 7.45 23.83
C ARG A 163 4.75 6.62 23.37
N PRO A 164 5.61 6.17 24.29
CA PRO A 164 6.64 5.19 23.94
C PRO A 164 6.02 3.98 23.24
N SER A 165 6.60 3.61 22.08
CA SER A 165 6.15 2.51 21.23
C SER A 165 4.77 2.71 20.57
N GLU A 166 4.25 3.94 20.55
CA GLU A 166 3.06 4.30 19.77
C GLU A 166 3.49 4.86 18.41
N THR A 167 3.01 4.21 17.34
CA THR A 167 3.15 4.67 15.96
C THR A 167 1.90 5.44 15.57
N LEU A 168 2.06 6.69 15.13
CA LEU A 168 0.99 7.51 14.58
C LEU A 168 1.14 7.60 13.06
N LEU A 169 0.21 6.98 12.35
CA LEU A 169 0.12 7.05 10.90
C LEU A 169 -0.85 8.17 10.49
N LEU A 170 -0.45 8.96 9.50
CA LEU A 170 -1.38 9.80 8.75
C LEU A 170 -1.73 9.09 7.45
N ALA A 171 -3.02 8.87 7.24
CA ALA A 171 -3.59 8.36 6.00
C ALA A 171 -4.75 9.27 5.57
N VAL A 172 -4.99 9.34 4.27
CA VAL A 172 -6.04 10.18 3.66
C VAL A 172 -6.88 9.34 2.74
N VAL A 173 -8.17 9.67 2.57
CA VAL A 173 -9.08 8.90 1.72
C VAL A 173 -9.24 9.56 0.36
N GLN A 174 -9.13 8.77 -0.71
CA GLN A 174 -9.57 9.12 -2.05
C GLN A 174 -10.83 8.32 -2.39
N ALA A 175 -11.95 9.01 -2.34
CA ALA A 175 -13.28 8.44 -2.52
C ALA A 175 -13.80 8.73 -3.94
N HIS A 176 -13.41 7.91 -4.93
CA HIS A 176 -13.65 8.22 -6.36
C HIS A 176 -15.12 8.33 -6.76
N SER A 177 -16.03 7.73 -5.99
CA SER A 177 -17.46 7.70 -6.30
C SER A 177 -18.30 8.76 -5.58
N VAL A 178 -17.76 9.41 -4.53
CA VAL A 178 -18.51 10.40 -3.76
C VAL A 178 -18.77 11.63 -4.61
N ARG A 179 -20.03 12.06 -4.62
CA ARG A 179 -20.51 13.20 -5.42
C ARG A 179 -21.64 13.94 -4.72
N ASP A 180 -22.27 14.88 -5.43
CA ASP A 180 -23.37 15.73 -4.94
C ASP A 180 -22.99 16.61 -3.73
N GLY A 181 -24.00 17.26 -3.14
CA GLY A 181 -23.85 18.07 -1.95
C GLY A 181 -22.90 19.25 -2.17
N ALA A 182 -22.09 19.56 -1.16
CA ALA A 182 -21.15 20.67 -1.21
C ALA A 182 -19.98 20.45 -2.20
N ILE A 183 -19.72 19.21 -2.62
CA ILE A 183 -18.61 18.86 -3.53
C ILE A 183 -19.05 18.71 -5.00
N GLY A 184 -20.35 18.51 -5.26
CA GLY A 184 -20.88 18.34 -6.61
C GLY A 184 -20.90 19.61 -7.48
N GLY A 185 -20.74 20.79 -6.87
CA GLY A 185 -20.86 22.07 -7.56
C GLY A 185 -22.28 22.34 -8.11
N GLY A 186 -22.45 23.41 -8.88
CA GLY A 186 -23.77 23.83 -9.39
C GLY A 186 -24.39 22.90 -10.45
N SER A 187 -23.66 21.86 -10.87
CA SER A 187 -24.07 20.93 -11.91
C SER A 187 -24.04 19.45 -11.49
N ASN A 188 -23.66 19.15 -10.23
CA ASN A 188 -23.41 17.79 -9.71
C ASN A 188 -22.53 16.95 -10.66
N LEU A 189 -21.21 16.94 -10.41
CA LEU A 189 -20.26 16.03 -11.07
C LEU A 189 -20.69 14.55 -10.97
#